data_AF-A0A7W7ZEQ3-F1
#
_entry.id   AF-A0A7W7ZEQ3-F1
#
_cell.length_a   1.000
_cell.length_b   1.000
_cell.length_c   1.000
_cell.angle_alpha   90.00
_cell.angle_beta   90.00
_cell.angle_gamma   90.00
#
_symmetry.space_group_name_H-M   'P 1'
#
loop_
_entity.id
_entity.type
_entity.pdbx_description
1 polymer ?
#
loop_
_entity_poly.entity_id
_entity_poly.type
_entity_poly.pdbx_seq_one_letter_code
_entity_poly.pdbx_strand_id
1 'polypeptide(L)'
;MRKVIAESVRKPETVVMDQRRAKTVRQYVVYQLKLIELLHLTLISFHMTDHKLAPENVMGHGADRFVETLLGSVVTAFMSLVDHRDSTNIRDIWRELFPKHSKAIDRVWQARIAPGEAVMKQYRDRAGAHGDKAPKYFAAKISLFGKRDVVLNAMNTFLRLSVLLLKRQPEEVPELNSQVESVLLDIELTFPNGSFNRTWLKQMHLIEAGNFSKRYS
;
A
#
# COMPACT_ATOMS: atom_id res chain seq x y z
N MET A 1 28.58 34.93 37.67
CA MET A 1 27.46 34.94 36.70
C MET A 1 27.43 33.62 35.95
N ARG A 2 26.50 32.71 36.28
CA ARG A 2 26.28 31.47 35.53
C ARG A 2 25.18 31.74 34.50
N LYS A 3 25.52 31.63 33.21
CA LYS A 3 24.54 31.60 32.11
C LYS A 3 23.76 30.30 32.22
N VAL A 4 22.50 30.38 32.60
CA VAL A 4 21.54 29.28 32.46
C VAL A 4 21.20 29.20 30.97
N ILE A 5 21.61 28.11 30.32
CA ILE A 5 21.19 27.77 28.97
C ILE A 5 19.72 27.41 29.07
N ALA A 6 18.85 28.23 28.47
CA ALA A 6 17.43 27.92 28.35
C ALA A 6 17.28 26.74 27.38
N GLU A 7 17.12 25.53 27.92
CA GLU A 7 16.55 24.41 27.17
C GLU A 7 15.15 24.82 26.72
N SER A 8 14.97 25.05 25.42
CA SER A 8 13.66 25.32 24.86
C SER A 8 12.80 24.05 25.00
N VAL A 9 12.00 23.99 26.05
CA VAL A 9 10.99 22.95 26.24
C VAL A 9 10.05 23.01 25.02
N ARG A 10 10.15 22.02 24.12
CA ARG A 10 9.25 21.91 22.97
C ARG A 10 7.81 21.84 23.50
N LYS A 11 6.91 22.63 22.90
CA LYS A 11 5.50 22.65 23.31
C LYS A 11 4.88 21.25 23.14
N PRO A 12 3.96 20.83 24.03
CA PRO A 12 3.33 19.51 23.97
C PRO A 12 2.62 19.24 22.62
N GLU A 13 2.03 20.26 21.99
CA GLU A 13 1.41 20.14 20.65
C GLU A 13 2.42 19.76 19.56
N THR A 14 3.64 20.34 19.58
CA THR A 14 4.72 19.97 18.66
C THR A 14 5.23 18.56 18.88
N VAL A 15 5.32 18.09 20.14
CA VAL A 15 5.77 16.73 20.46
C VAL A 15 4.74 15.68 20.00
N VAL A 16 3.45 15.95 20.19
CA VAL A 16 2.36 15.06 19.76
C VAL A 16 2.25 14.99 18.23
N MET A 17 2.43 16.12 17.55
CA MET A 17 2.48 16.16 16.08
C MET A 17 3.67 15.36 15.51
N ASP A 18 4.86 15.46 16.14
CA ASP A 18 6.05 14.70 15.74
C ASP A 18 5.83 13.18 15.87
N GLN A 19 5.19 12.73 16.95
CA GLN A 19 4.88 11.30 17.17
C GLN A 19 3.84 10.76 16.17
N ARG A 20 2.79 11.54 15.90
CA ARG A 20 1.77 11.16 14.92
C ARG A 20 2.37 11.01 13.52
N ARG A 21 3.17 12.00 13.09
CA ARG A 21 3.84 11.96 11.79
C ARG A 21 4.78 10.76 11.68
N ALA A 22 5.57 10.49 12.71
CA ALA A 22 6.46 9.32 12.73
C ALA A 22 5.69 8.00 12.58
N LYS A 23 4.55 7.86 13.27
CA LYS A 23 3.67 6.69 13.10
C LYS A 23 3.16 6.57 11.67
N THR A 24 2.67 7.66 11.09
CA THR A 24 2.19 7.70 9.70
C THR A 24 3.27 7.29 8.72
N VAL A 25 4.51 7.77 8.88
CA VAL A 25 5.64 7.37 8.02
C VAL A 25 5.94 5.88 8.16
N ARG A 26 5.98 5.33 9.38
CA ARG A 26 6.20 3.88 9.60
C ARG A 26 5.18 3.04 8.85
N GLN A 27 3.91 3.45 8.92
CA GLN A 27 2.82 2.78 8.24
C GLN A 27 2.91 2.96 6.71
N TYR A 28 3.37 4.13 6.26
CA TYR A 28 3.57 4.43 4.85
C TYR A 28 4.65 3.56 4.19
N VAL A 29 5.74 3.24 4.90
CA VAL A 29 6.79 2.32 4.40
C VAL A 29 6.22 0.94 4.07
N VAL A 30 5.44 0.38 5.00
CA VAL A 30 4.76 -0.92 4.78
C VAL A 30 3.78 -0.80 3.61
N TYR A 31 3.03 0.31 3.56
CA TYR A 31 2.10 0.58 2.48
C TYR A 31 2.77 0.61 1.11
N GLN A 32 3.89 1.31 0.94
CA GLN A 32 4.55 1.41 -0.36
C GLN A 32 4.95 0.04 -0.90
N LEU A 33 5.50 -0.83 -0.05
CA LEU A 33 5.80 -2.21 -0.43
C LEU A 33 4.56 -2.97 -0.89
N LYS A 34 3.46 -2.88 -0.13
CA LYS A 34 2.19 -3.52 -0.48
C LYS A 34 1.56 -2.95 -1.75
N LEU A 35 1.72 -1.64 -2.00
CA LEU A 35 1.29 -1.02 -3.24
C LEU A 35 2.10 -1.55 -4.44
N ILE A 36 3.40 -1.75 -4.29
CA ILE A 36 4.26 -2.32 -5.33
C ILE A 36 3.88 -3.77 -5.63
N GLU A 37 3.65 -4.59 -4.60
CA GLU A 37 3.11 -5.95 -4.76
C GLU A 37 1.81 -5.93 -5.57
N LEU A 38 0.87 -5.04 -5.23
CA LEU A 38 -0.39 -4.89 -5.96
C LEU A 38 -0.18 -4.45 -7.42
N LEU A 39 0.74 -3.50 -7.66
CA LEU A 39 1.08 -3.02 -9.01
C LEU A 39 1.67 -4.16 -9.85
N HIS A 40 2.59 -4.96 -9.31
CA HIS A 40 3.16 -6.11 -9.99
C HIS A 40 2.09 -7.14 -10.36
N LEU A 41 1.23 -7.52 -9.41
CA LEU A 41 0.13 -8.46 -9.67
C LEU A 41 -0.83 -7.93 -10.76
N THR A 42 -1.12 -6.63 -10.73
CA THR A 42 -2.00 -5.99 -11.71
C THR A 42 -1.36 -5.99 -13.11
N LEU A 43 -0.07 -5.66 -13.21
CA LEU A 43 0.65 -5.67 -14.48
C LEU A 43 0.69 -7.08 -15.08
N ILE A 44 1.00 -8.09 -14.27
CA ILE A 44 0.97 -9.49 -14.70
C ILE A 44 -0.43 -9.84 -15.25
N SER A 45 -1.49 -9.40 -14.58
CA SER A 45 -2.87 -9.63 -15.02
C SER A 45 -3.19 -8.99 -16.37
N PHE A 46 -2.75 -7.75 -16.60
CA PHE A 46 -2.89 -7.10 -17.91
C PHE A 46 -2.11 -7.83 -19.00
N HIS A 47 -0.86 -8.20 -18.75
CA HIS A 47 -0.04 -8.90 -19.73
C HIS A 47 -0.60 -10.30 -20.09
N MET A 48 -1.20 -11.01 -19.13
CA MET A 48 -1.90 -12.27 -19.42
C MET A 48 -3.18 -12.05 -20.23
N THR A 49 -3.94 -10.99 -19.92
CA THR A 49 -5.16 -10.63 -20.65
C THR A 49 -4.85 -10.27 -22.12
N ASP A 50 -3.74 -9.57 -22.35
CA ASP A 50 -3.25 -9.20 -23.68
C ASP A 50 -2.57 -10.36 -24.43
N HIS A 51 -2.56 -11.58 -23.88
CA HIS A 51 -1.83 -12.74 -24.40
C HIS A 51 -0.30 -12.54 -24.57
N LYS A 52 0.28 -11.52 -23.91
CA LYS A 52 1.72 -11.25 -23.90
C LYS A 52 2.48 -12.15 -22.93
N LEU A 53 1.79 -12.67 -21.92
CA LEU A 53 2.28 -13.69 -20.98
C LEU A 53 1.32 -14.88 -21.03
N ALA A 54 1.74 -15.98 -21.64
CA ALA A 54 1.01 -17.25 -21.59
C ALA A 54 1.86 -18.24 -20.79
N PRO A 55 1.50 -18.56 -19.52
CA PRO A 55 2.21 -19.59 -18.78
C PRO A 55 2.08 -20.92 -19.54
N GLU A 56 3.08 -21.80 -19.36
CA GLU A 56 3.00 -23.16 -19.90
C GLU A 56 1.71 -23.81 -19.41
N ASN A 57 0.87 -24.20 -20.36
CA ASN A 57 -0.48 -24.63 -20.07
C ASN A 57 -0.55 -26.11 -19.70
N VAL A 58 0.11 -26.47 -18.60
CA VAL A 58 0.14 -27.85 -18.09
C VAL A 58 -1.24 -28.39 -17.68
N MET A 59 -2.24 -27.51 -17.52
CA MET A 59 -3.61 -27.85 -17.12
C MET A 59 -4.63 -27.82 -18.27
N GLY A 60 -4.23 -27.49 -19.50
CA GLY A 60 -5.17 -27.33 -20.62
C GLY A 60 -6.15 -26.15 -20.49
N HIS A 61 -5.88 -25.19 -19.60
CA HIS A 61 -6.71 -24.01 -19.36
C HIS A 61 -6.36 -22.84 -20.30
N GLY A 62 -7.36 -22.09 -20.75
CA GLY A 62 -7.11 -20.83 -21.46
C GLY A 62 -6.54 -19.73 -20.55
N ALA A 63 -5.96 -18.68 -21.16
CA ALA A 63 -5.42 -17.51 -20.45
C ALA A 63 -6.47 -16.81 -19.56
N ASP A 64 -7.74 -16.88 -19.95
CA ASP A 64 -8.90 -16.40 -19.19
C ASP A 64 -8.98 -16.98 -17.78
N ARG A 65 -8.69 -18.28 -17.62
CA ARG A 65 -8.72 -18.96 -16.30
C ARG A 65 -7.58 -18.53 -15.39
N PHE A 66 -6.40 -18.28 -15.96
CA PHE A 66 -5.27 -17.73 -15.22
C PHE A 66 -5.57 -16.30 -14.76
N VAL A 67 -6.17 -15.48 -15.63
CA VAL A 67 -6.61 -14.11 -15.29
C VAL A 67 -7.66 -14.11 -14.18
N GLU A 68 -8.63 -15.03 -14.20
CA GLU A 68 -9.62 -15.17 -13.12
C GLU A 68 -8.98 -15.52 -11.77
N THR A 69 -7.99 -16.41 -11.78
CA THR A 69 -7.25 -16.79 -10.57
C THR A 69 -6.45 -15.59 -10.04
N LEU A 70 -5.76 -14.89 -10.93
CA LEU A 70 -4.95 -13.73 -10.56
C LEU A 70 -5.79 -12.56 -10.06
N LEU A 71 -6.99 -12.35 -10.63
CA LEU A 71 -7.94 -11.35 -10.13
C LEU A 71 -8.27 -11.58 -8.65
N GLY A 72 -8.43 -12.83 -8.23
CA GLY A 72 -8.63 -13.17 -6.82
C GLY A 72 -7.47 -12.71 -5.92
N SER A 73 -6.23 -12.94 -6.36
CA SER A 73 -5.03 -12.48 -5.65
C SER A 73 -4.91 -10.96 -5.63
N VAL A 74 -5.20 -10.29 -6.75
CA VAL A 74 -5.20 -8.82 -6.86
C VAL A 74 -6.21 -8.20 -5.91
N VAL A 75 -7.45 -8.73 -5.85
CA VAL A 75 -8.48 -8.24 -4.92
C VAL A 75 -8.06 -8.43 -3.46
N THR A 76 -7.45 -9.57 -3.14
CA THR A 76 -6.97 -9.87 -1.79
C THR A 76 -5.86 -8.89 -1.38
N ALA A 77 -4.88 -8.66 -2.25
CA ALA A 77 -3.82 -7.67 -2.05
C ALA A 77 -4.39 -6.25 -1.94
N PHE A 78 -5.34 -5.87 -2.78
CA PHE A 78 -6.00 -4.57 -2.73
C PHE A 78 -6.71 -4.34 -1.39
N MET A 79 -7.45 -5.33 -0.89
CA MET A 79 -8.14 -5.22 0.40
C MET A 79 -7.20 -5.16 1.61
N SER A 80 -5.96 -5.61 1.48
CA SER A 80 -4.93 -5.42 2.51
C SER A 80 -4.52 -3.95 2.67
N LEU A 81 -4.75 -3.11 1.64
CA LEU A 81 -4.45 -1.68 1.65
C LEU A 81 -5.63 -0.83 2.11
N VAL A 82 -6.86 -1.31 1.88
CA VAL A 82 -8.09 -0.52 1.96
C VAL A 82 -8.89 -0.80 3.23
N ASP A 83 -8.82 -2.01 3.80
CA ASP A 83 -9.62 -2.36 4.98
C ASP A 83 -9.07 -1.72 6.26
N HIS A 84 -9.98 -1.36 7.15
CA HIS A 84 -9.71 -0.59 8.37
C HIS A 84 -9.39 -1.46 9.61
N ARG A 85 -9.54 -2.79 9.53
CA ARG A 85 -9.56 -3.64 10.74
C ARG A 85 -8.21 -3.87 11.41
N ASP A 86 -7.14 -4.11 10.64
CA ASP A 86 -5.96 -4.75 11.23
C ASP A 86 -4.64 -3.95 11.11
N SER A 87 -4.57 -2.94 10.25
CA SER A 87 -3.51 -1.94 10.28
C SER A 87 -3.78 -0.88 9.22
N THR A 88 -3.44 0.36 9.56
CA THR A 88 -3.42 1.57 8.74
C THR A 88 -4.22 1.59 7.44
N ASN A 89 -5.37 2.24 7.50
CA ASN A 89 -6.11 2.66 6.31
C ASN A 89 -5.28 3.65 5.50
N ILE A 90 -4.91 3.26 4.26
CA ILE A 90 -4.12 4.12 3.37
C ILE A 90 -4.79 5.47 3.11
N ARG A 91 -6.12 5.54 3.10
CA ARG A 91 -6.82 6.82 2.90
C ARG A 91 -6.38 7.85 3.93
N ASP A 92 -6.21 7.44 5.19
CA ASP A 92 -5.84 8.36 6.27
C ASP A 92 -4.36 8.76 6.16
N ILE A 93 -3.48 7.80 5.81
CA ILE A 93 -2.08 8.09 5.53
C ILE A 93 -1.96 9.10 4.38
N TRP A 94 -2.66 8.87 3.27
CA TRP A 94 -2.63 9.77 2.12
C TRP A 94 -3.18 11.15 2.44
N ARG A 95 -4.23 11.26 3.25
CA ARG A 95 -4.75 12.57 3.68
C ARG A 95 -3.74 13.34 4.52
N GLU A 96 -2.95 12.63 5.34
CA GLU A 96 -1.91 13.25 6.17
C GLU A 96 -0.65 13.61 5.38
N LEU A 97 -0.23 12.77 4.44
CA LEU A 97 0.92 13.04 3.57
C LEU A 97 0.59 14.08 2.48
N PHE A 98 -0.60 14.03 1.91
CA PHE A 98 -1.02 14.84 0.76
C PHE A 98 -2.28 15.67 1.08
N PRO A 99 -2.19 16.63 2.02
CA PRO A 99 -3.37 17.38 2.48
C PRO A 99 -4.05 18.17 1.35
N LYS A 100 -3.29 18.64 0.35
CA LYS A 100 -3.80 19.32 -0.86
C LYS A 100 -4.76 18.44 -1.68
N HIS A 101 -4.59 17.12 -1.62
CA HIS A 101 -5.37 16.14 -2.38
C HIS A 101 -6.45 15.44 -1.54
N SER A 102 -6.60 15.79 -0.25
CA SER A 102 -7.53 15.14 0.69
C SER A 102 -8.96 15.01 0.15
N LYS A 103 -9.51 16.07 -0.45
CA LYS A 103 -10.85 16.04 -1.07
C LYS A 103 -10.94 15.08 -2.27
N ALA A 104 -9.89 15.01 -3.08
CA ALA A 104 -9.85 14.08 -4.23
C ALA A 104 -9.75 12.63 -3.76
N ILE A 105 -8.93 12.37 -2.74
CA ILE A 105 -8.81 11.07 -2.07
C ILE A 105 -10.18 10.63 -1.53
N ASP A 106 -10.85 11.49 -0.77
CA ASP A 106 -12.17 11.21 -0.19
C ASP A 106 -13.22 10.93 -1.27
N ARG A 107 -13.21 11.71 -2.36
CA ARG A 107 -14.12 11.50 -3.49
C ARG A 107 -13.91 10.15 -4.15
N VAL A 108 -12.65 9.76 -4.42
CA VAL A 108 -12.34 8.44 -5.00
C VAL A 108 -12.83 7.34 -4.06
N TRP A 109 -12.60 7.49 -2.76
CA TRP A 109 -13.03 6.49 -1.77
C TRP A 109 -14.54 6.28 -1.79
N GLN A 110 -15.31 7.35 -1.66
CA GLN A 110 -16.77 7.28 -1.58
C GLN A 110 -17.41 6.85 -2.90
N ALA A 111 -16.92 7.37 -4.03
CA ALA A 111 -17.56 7.14 -5.32
C ALA A 111 -17.15 5.82 -5.99
N ARG A 112 -15.96 5.29 -5.66
CA ARG A 112 -15.37 4.16 -6.41
C ARG A 112 -15.05 2.96 -5.54
N ILE A 113 -14.52 3.16 -4.34
CA ILE A 113 -14.05 2.06 -3.49
C ILE A 113 -15.18 1.53 -2.60
N ALA A 114 -15.84 2.41 -1.85
CA ALA A 114 -16.91 2.07 -0.91
C ALA A 114 -18.04 1.21 -1.51
N PRO A 115 -18.51 1.45 -2.77
CA PRO A 115 -19.58 0.63 -3.36
C PRO A 115 -19.23 -0.86 -3.52
N GLY A 116 -17.95 -1.19 -3.71
CA GLY A 116 -17.48 -2.57 -3.86
C GLY A 116 -16.91 -3.18 -2.58
N GLU A 117 -16.66 -2.36 -1.55
CA GLU A 117 -15.85 -2.73 -0.39
C GLU A 117 -16.38 -3.97 0.34
N ALA A 118 -17.70 -4.03 0.60
CA ALA A 118 -18.31 -5.17 1.28
C ALA A 118 -18.09 -6.49 0.54
N VAL A 119 -18.17 -6.48 -0.79
CA VAL A 119 -17.98 -7.68 -1.62
C VAL A 119 -16.51 -8.09 -1.67
N MET A 120 -15.61 -7.13 -1.86
CA MET A 120 -14.17 -7.42 -1.87
C MET A 120 -13.69 -7.92 -0.50
N LYS A 121 -14.20 -7.33 0.59
CA LYS A 121 -13.93 -7.77 1.97
C LYS A 121 -14.43 -9.19 2.22
N GLN A 122 -15.68 -9.48 1.85
CA GLN A 122 -16.23 -10.83 1.98
C GLN A 122 -15.41 -11.85 1.18
N TYR A 123 -14.99 -11.49 -0.03
CA TYR A 123 -14.12 -12.35 -0.84
C TYR A 123 -12.78 -12.62 -0.14
N ARG A 124 -12.08 -11.57 0.30
CA ARG A 124 -10.81 -11.71 1.02
C ARG A 124 -10.94 -12.65 2.22
N ASP A 125 -11.96 -12.44 3.04
CA ASP A 125 -12.13 -13.16 4.31
C ASP A 125 -12.54 -14.63 4.14
N ARG A 126 -13.20 -14.97 3.02
CA ARG A 126 -13.85 -16.29 2.83
C ARG A 126 -13.24 -17.16 1.73
N ALA A 127 -12.52 -16.55 0.80
CA ALA A 127 -11.98 -17.23 -0.38
C ALA A 127 -10.54 -16.81 -0.74
N GLY A 128 -10.17 -15.55 -0.50
CA GLY A 128 -8.87 -15.00 -0.89
C GLY A 128 -7.73 -15.35 0.06
N ALA A 129 -7.79 -14.85 1.29
CA ALA A 129 -6.75 -15.03 2.31
C ALA A 129 -6.90 -16.35 3.08
N HIS A 130 -8.15 -16.79 3.29
CA HIS A 130 -8.48 -18.03 3.98
C HIS A 130 -9.56 -18.78 3.21
N GLY A 131 -9.41 -20.10 3.06
CA GLY A 131 -10.46 -20.95 2.53
C GLY A 131 -11.50 -21.25 3.62
N ASP A 132 -12.72 -20.75 3.46
CA ASP A 132 -13.86 -21.12 4.32
C ASP A 132 -14.54 -22.41 3.83
N LYS A 133 -15.55 -22.89 4.56
CA LYS A 133 -16.41 -24.01 4.16
C LYS A 133 -17.02 -23.76 2.77
N ALA A 134 -17.15 -24.83 1.99
CA ALA A 134 -17.51 -24.76 0.57
C ALA A 134 -18.69 -23.80 0.25
N PRO A 135 -19.85 -23.83 0.95
CA PRO A 135 -20.94 -22.90 0.64
C PRO A 135 -20.55 -21.42 0.76
N LYS A 136 -19.78 -21.05 1.79
CA LYS A 136 -19.34 -19.67 2.01
C LYS A 136 -18.26 -19.25 1.01
N TYR A 137 -17.33 -20.15 0.72
CA TYR A 137 -16.29 -19.95 -0.28
C TYR A 137 -16.89 -19.64 -1.65
N PHE A 138 -17.83 -20.48 -2.12
CA PHE A 138 -18.46 -20.29 -3.43
C PHE A 138 -19.39 -19.07 -3.46
N ALA A 139 -20.15 -18.80 -2.40
CA ALA A 139 -20.97 -17.60 -2.32
C ALA A 139 -20.15 -16.30 -2.44
N ALA A 140 -18.97 -16.26 -1.81
CA ALA A 140 -18.08 -15.12 -1.90
C ALA A 140 -17.50 -14.94 -3.31
N LYS A 141 -17.12 -16.05 -3.98
CA LYS A 141 -16.71 -16.03 -5.39
C LYS A 141 -17.81 -15.53 -6.32
N ILE A 142 -19.01 -16.10 -6.22
CA ILE A 142 -20.18 -15.70 -7.03
C ILE A 142 -20.45 -14.20 -6.84
N SER A 143 -20.40 -13.70 -5.62
CA SER A 143 -20.62 -12.28 -5.32
C SER A 143 -19.56 -11.38 -5.94
N LEU A 144 -18.27 -11.77 -5.87
CA LEU A 144 -17.17 -11.02 -6.47
C LEU A 144 -17.32 -10.95 -7.99
N PHE A 145 -17.50 -12.10 -8.65
CA PHE A 145 -17.59 -12.16 -10.11
C PHE A 145 -18.89 -11.52 -10.64
N GLY A 146 -19.99 -11.61 -9.90
CA GLY A 146 -21.24 -10.90 -10.22
C GLY A 146 -21.12 -9.38 -10.13
N LYS A 147 -20.10 -8.84 -9.45
CA LYS A 147 -19.78 -7.41 -9.37
C LYS A 147 -18.41 -7.07 -9.94
N ARG A 148 -17.91 -7.87 -10.88
CA ARG A 148 -16.55 -7.75 -11.44
C ARG A 148 -16.24 -6.33 -11.92
N ASP A 149 -17.13 -5.69 -12.66
CA ASP A 149 -16.89 -4.35 -13.21
C ASP A 149 -16.76 -3.29 -12.14
N VAL A 150 -17.56 -3.37 -11.07
CA VAL A 150 -17.48 -2.47 -9.92
C VAL A 150 -16.12 -2.61 -9.23
N VAL A 151 -15.68 -3.85 -9.03
CA VAL A 151 -14.39 -4.18 -8.39
C VAL A 151 -13.21 -3.71 -9.25
N LEU A 152 -13.21 -4.02 -10.54
CA LEU A 152 -12.16 -3.59 -11.47
C LEU A 152 -12.08 -2.07 -11.56
N ASN A 153 -13.22 -1.37 -11.62
CA ASN A 153 -13.25 0.09 -11.66
C ASN A 153 -12.71 0.71 -10.35
N ALA A 154 -13.04 0.11 -9.20
CA ALA A 154 -12.51 0.53 -7.89
C ALA A 154 -10.97 0.42 -7.86
N MET A 155 -10.43 -0.74 -8.22
CA MET A 155 -8.99 -0.99 -8.23
C MET A 155 -8.27 -0.10 -9.25
N ASN A 156 -8.79 0.02 -10.47
CA ASN A 156 -8.20 0.88 -11.50
C ASN A 156 -8.16 2.35 -11.06
N THR A 157 -9.24 2.85 -10.44
CA THR A 157 -9.25 4.23 -9.96
C THR A 157 -8.29 4.42 -8.79
N PHE A 158 -8.23 3.47 -7.86
CA PHE A 158 -7.27 3.49 -6.77
C PHE A 158 -5.84 3.53 -7.30
N LEU A 159 -5.46 2.64 -8.21
CA LEU A 159 -4.12 2.58 -8.78
C LEU A 159 -3.74 3.88 -9.51
N ARG A 160 -4.66 4.48 -10.26
CA ARG A 160 -4.44 5.79 -10.89
C ARG A 160 -4.17 6.88 -9.85
N LEU A 161 -4.93 6.89 -8.75
CA LEU A 161 -4.70 7.81 -7.64
C LEU A 161 -3.35 7.54 -6.96
N SER A 162 -3.00 6.28 -6.71
CA SER A 162 -1.71 5.89 -6.13
C SER A 162 -0.54 6.39 -6.98
N VAL A 163 -0.58 6.16 -8.30
CA VAL A 163 0.47 6.61 -9.22
C VAL A 163 0.56 8.14 -9.25
N LEU A 164 -0.58 8.85 -9.22
CA LEU A 164 -0.60 10.30 -9.14
C LEU A 164 0.10 10.80 -7.86
N LEU A 165 -0.26 10.25 -6.70
CA LEU A 165 0.31 10.66 -5.42
C LEU A 165 1.81 10.32 -5.31
N LEU A 166 2.23 9.16 -5.82
CA LEU A 166 3.64 8.79 -5.92
C LEU A 166 4.44 9.80 -6.78
N LYS A 167 3.89 10.23 -7.92
CA LYS A 167 4.53 11.26 -8.77
C LYS A 167 4.62 12.62 -8.08
N ARG A 168 3.67 12.94 -7.20
CA ARG A 168 3.66 14.21 -6.43
C ARG A 168 4.53 14.17 -5.19
N GLN A 169 4.88 12.99 -4.69
CA GLN A 169 5.63 12.82 -3.45
C GLN A 169 6.91 13.68 -3.37
N PRO A 170 7.80 13.71 -4.39
CA PRO A 170 9.03 14.49 -4.27
C PRO A 170 8.78 16.00 -4.15
N GLU A 171 7.71 16.50 -4.75
CA GLU A 171 7.36 17.93 -4.76
C GLU A 171 6.56 18.34 -3.51
N GLU A 172 5.64 17.48 -3.08
CA GLU A 172 4.67 17.81 -2.03
C GLU A 172 5.06 17.32 -0.64
N VAL A 173 5.95 16.33 -0.56
CA VAL A 173 6.44 15.75 0.69
C VAL A 173 7.96 15.46 0.59
N PRO A 174 8.80 16.47 0.29
CA PRO A 174 10.23 16.28 0.01
C PRO A 174 11.00 15.67 1.19
N GLU A 175 10.54 15.89 2.42
CA GLU A 175 11.17 15.33 3.62
C GLU A 175 10.91 13.84 3.82
N LEU A 176 9.93 13.26 3.11
CA LEU A 176 9.48 11.88 3.33
C LEU A 176 10.61 10.86 3.14
N ASN A 177 11.50 11.07 2.17
CA ASN A 177 12.60 10.13 1.90
C ASN A 177 13.53 10.00 3.11
N SER A 178 13.93 11.13 3.71
CA SER A 178 14.73 11.13 4.94
C SER A 178 14.00 10.49 6.14
N GLN A 179 12.67 10.68 6.22
CA GLN A 179 11.86 10.09 7.29
C GLN A 179 11.74 8.57 7.11
N VAL A 180 11.56 8.09 5.87
CA VAL A 180 11.54 6.67 5.53
C VAL A 180 12.88 6.00 5.85
N GLU A 181 13.99 6.62 5.47
CA GLU A 181 15.32 6.10 5.80
C GLU A 181 15.57 5.99 7.30
N SER A 182 15.13 6.99 8.08
CA SER A 182 15.22 6.91 9.54
C SER A 182 14.40 5.75 10.09
N VAL A 183 13.19 5.52 9.56
CA VAL A 183 12.36 4.37 9.95
C VAL A 183 13.04 3.05 9.63
N LEU A 184 13.63 2.91 8.43
CA LEU A 184 14.32 1.70 8.02
C LEU A 184 15.52 1.41 8.92
N LEU A 185 16.28 2.43 9.28
CA LEU A 185 17.40 2.31 10.22
C LEU A 185 16.94 1.88 11.61
N ASP A 186 15.86 2.46 12.13
CA ASP A 186 15.28 2.03 13.41
C ASP A 186 14.87 0.54 13.39
N ILE A 187 14.33 0.06 12.27
CA ILE A 187 13.96 -1.34 12.08
C ILE A 187 15.21 -2.22 12.07
N GLU A 188 16.25 -1.88 11.31
CA GLU A 188 17.51 -2.64 11.30
C GLU A 188 18.16 -2.70 12.68
N LEU A 189 18.14 -1.59 13.43
CA LEU A 189 18.64 -1.57 14.82
C LEU A 189 17.82 -2.46 15.76
N THR A 190 16.53 -2.67 15.47
CA THR A 190 15.67 -3.58 16.23
C THR A 190 16.01 -5.05 15.95
N PHE A 191 16.53 -5.35 14.75
CA PHE A 191 16.90 -6.70 14.32
C PHE A 191 18.42 -6.77 14.08
N PRO A 192 19.27 -6.92 15.12
CA PRO A 192 20.72 -6.77 15.01
C PRO A 192 21.42 -7.74 14.03
N ASN A 193 20.76 -8.84 13.66
CA ASN A 193 21.24 -9.80 12.66
C ASN A 193 20.52 -9.67 11.30
N GLY A 194 19.66 -8.67 11.13
CA GLY A 194 18.87 -8.41 9.94
C GLY A 194 19.22 -7.04 9.36
N SER A 195 19.63 -7.01 8.11
CA SER A 195 19.74 -5.76 7.35
C SER A 195 18.91 -5.85 6.08
N PHE A 196 18.36 -4.72 5.64
CA PHE A 196 17.70 -4.69 4.34
C PHE A 196 18.73 -4.58 3.23
N ASN A 197 18.50 -5.31 2.14
CA ASN A 197 19.21 -5.04 0.90
C ASN A 197 18.84 -3.64 0.40
N ARG A 198 19.74 -2.66 0.61
CA ARG A 198 19.51 -1.26 0.24
C ARG A 198 19.34 -1.08 -1.27
N THR A 199 20.00 -1.90 -2.09
CA THR A 199 19.79 -1.91 -3.54
C THR A 199 18.36 -2.32 -3.89
N TRP A 200 17.83 -3.35 -3.23
CA TRP A 200 16.44 -3.77 -3.41
C TRP A 200 15.45 -2.67 -2.97
N LEU A 201 15.70 -1.99 -1.84
CA LEU A 201 14.84 -0.87 -1.41
C LEU A 201 14.82 0.28 -2.42
N LYS A 202 15.96 0.59 -3.06
CA LYS A 202 16.06 1.57 -4.15
C LYS A 202 15.27 1.12 -5.39
N GLN A 203 15.38 -0.14 -5.78
CA GLN A 203 14.62 -0.74 -6.89
C GLN A 203 13.12 -0.71 -6.63
N MET A 204 12.72 -0.85 -5.36
CA MET A 204 11.34 -0.72 -4.91
C MET A 204 10.93 0.73 -4.64
N HIS A 205 11.72 1.74 -5.05
CA HIS A 205 11.39 3.17 -4.90
C HIS A 205 11.04 3.62 -3.46
N LEU A 206 11.47 2.87 -2.44
CA LEU A 206 11.26 3.23 -1.03
C LEU A 206 12.22 4.32 -0.56
N ILE A 207 13.42 4.34 -1.13
CA ILE A 207 14.48 5.32 -0.85
C ILE A 207 15.09 5.79 -2.17
N GLU A 208 15.63 7.00 -2.19
CA GLU A 208 16.26 7.54 -3.40
C GLU A 208 17.53 6.76 -3.77
N ALA A 209 17.93 6.88 -5.04
CA ALA A 209 19.15 6.25 -5.55
C ALA A 209 20.45 6.79 -4.89
N GLY A 210 20.38 7.84 -4.06
CA GLY A 210 21.52 8.45 -3.36
C GLY A 210 22.15 7.57 -2.26
N ASN A 211 23.38 7.91 -1.88
CA ASN A 211 24.09 7.25 -0.77
C ASN A 211 23.86 8.05 0.51
N PHE A 212 22.75 7.81 1.20
CA PHE A 212 22.58 8.37 2.53
C PHE A 212 23.43 7.60 3.53
N SER A 213 24.34 8.29 4.20
CA SER A 213 25.04 7.77 5.37
C SER A 213 24.78 8.72 6.53
N LYS A 214 24.06 8.24 7.55
CA LYS A 214 23.91 8.98 8.80
C LYS A 214 25.14 8.69 9.64
N ARG A 215 26.05 9.66 9.76
CA ARG A 215 27.15 9.58 10.72
C ARG A 215 26.57 9.86 12.10
N TYR A 216 26.63 8.88 12.99
CA TYR A 216 26.43 9.12 14.41
C TYR A 216 27.69 9.82 14.94
N SER A 217 27.53 11.06 15.38
CA SER A 217 28.54 11.80 16.16
C SER A 217 28.36 11.52 17.64
#